data_AF-A0A226D8B8-F1
#
_entry.id   AF-A0A226D8B8-F1
#
_cell.length_a   1.000
_cell.length_b   1.000
_cell.length_c   1.000
_cell.angle_alpha   90.00
_cell.angle_beta   90.00
_cell.angle_gamma   90.00
#
_symmetry.space_group_name_H-M   'P 1'
#
loop_
_entity.id
_entity.type
_entity.pdbx_description
1 polymer ?
#
loop_
_entity_poly.entity_id
_entity_poly.type
_entity_poly.pdbx_seq_one_letter_code
_entity_poly.pdbx_strand_id
1 'polypeptide(L)'
;MTKALNTSKRMSNTSEDESDNKLRQFYCTLAREVEEDQEMGSQQSTTSNLTPLTPEIIKGIYSPLTAEERLIAETKVRQAGEAGLMVPGTTSRVAFSQPNANRSYGLFVLVPTNSKYNFICSGVPNCVRTRSTHVQPAPKCHIHKGPTIGFVLAQFTDGANKKNNVILHVIVSFTYVDGDVKDKEFNATQTIMDHHVNKSHLPWKLYSKECEAAGRPTPKLLELEGRRRYFEDEDELMKVYAARQTTTLLQMLLYPDTTIKIICLNVGINFPNGAYKYLVEEMDLYGLELKIHDKLSEAAAAAINLKEDEQIPFLLQANTGERIGALLSRGKTETTVKVAALYFVSNPYIIYAGQALSQAVHGSSANPTDPVIEYKNKKPSTHPDYKIVPIGVVRKEERYKWEFHLHMCALIASLLHMPNCINPKEFTAQSHPLCINRQTNSSFVNEKSWGIIHGYLMKKFLVDVYLGPKTSGQQ
;
A
#
# COMPACT_ATOMS: atom_id res chain seq x y z
N MET A 1 -25.34 -11.69 28.46
CA MET A 1 -24.29 -11.60 29.50
C MET A 1 -23.43 -12.85 29.45
N THR A 2 -22.18 -12.74 29.00
CA THR A 2 -21.01 -13.43 29.56
C THR A 2 -19.76 -12.77 28.97
N LYS A 3 -19.22 -11.78 29.70
CA LYS A 3 -17.86 -11.29 29.47
C LYS A 3 -16.93 -12.44 29.80
N ALA A 4 -16.38 -13.11 28.79
CA ALA A 4 -15.23 -13.97 28.99
C ALA A 4 -14.02 -13.07 29.23
N LEU A 5 -13.50 -13.16 30.45
CA LEU A 5 -12.41 -12.37 30.97
C LEU A 5 -11.16 -12.50 30.11
N ASN A 6 -10.66 -11.33 29.75
CA ASN A 6 -9.33 -11.05 29.25
C ASN A 6 -8.29 -11.73 30.15
N THR A 7 -7.63 -12.77 29.65
CA THR A 7 -6.36 -13.25 30.20
C THR A 7 -5.33 -13.21 29.09
N SER A 8 -4.97 -11.99 28.67
CA SER A 8 -3.62 -11.78 28.17
C SER A 8 -2.69 -12.30 29.27
N LYS A 9 -2.03 -13.43 29.00
CA LYS A 9 -0.99 -13.95 29.87
C LYS A 9 0.06 -12.84 30.02
N ARG A 10 -0.01 -12.15 31.15
CA ARG A 10 1.08 -11.37 31.72
C ARG A 10 2.38 -12.17 31.60
N MET A 11 3.38 -11.51 31.03
CA MET A 11 4.82 -11.68 31.29
C MET A 11 5.33 -13.12 31.33
N SER A 12 5.98 -13.57 30.26
CA SER A 12 6.87 -14.74 30.35
C SER A 12 8.06 -14.39 31.26
N ASN A 13 8.06 -14.94 32.47
CA ASN A 13 9.23 -14.97 33.37
C ASN A 13 10.31 -15.97 32.93
N THR A 14 10.10 -16.65 31.80
CA THR A 14 10.98 -17.66 31.22
C THR A 14 11.99 -17.00 30.28
N SER A 15 13.28 -17.21 30.55
CA SER A 15 14.35 -16.92 29.59
C SER A 15 14.23 -17.87 28.41
N GLU A 16 14.53 -17.39 27.20
CA GLU A 16 14.62 -18.24 26.01
C GLU A 16 16.01 -18.90 25.84
N ASP A 17 17.05 -18.42 26.56
CA ASP A 17 18.42 -18.96 26.51
C ASP A 17 19.08 -19.03 27.91
N GLU A 18 20.02 -19.97 28.11
CA GLU A 18 20.85 -20.06 29.33
C GLU A 18 21.67 -18.77 29.60
N SER A 19 22.07 -18.05 28.54
CA SER A 19 22.81 -16.80 28.65
C SER A 19 21.99 -15.67 29.26
N ASP A 20 20.70 -15.59 28.93
CA ASP A 20 19.78 -14.57 29.46
C ASP A 20 19.48 -14.80 30.94
N ASN A 21 19.45 -16.07 31.37
CA ASN A 21 19.36 -16.41 32.79
C ASN A 21 20.59 -15.97 33.57
N LYS A 22 21.80 -16.26 33.08
CA LYS A 22 23.05 -15.85 33.74
C LYS A 22 23.22 -14.33 33.78
N LEU A 23 22.82 -13.64 32.70
CA LEU A 23 22.81 -12.18 32.65
C LEU A 23 21.81 -11.59 33.66
N ARG A 24 20.64 -12.20 33.80
CA ARG A 24 19.63 -11.78 34.79
C ARG A 24 20.14 -11.97 36.21
N GLN A 25 20.73 -13.13 36.51
CA GLN A 25 21.37 -13.41 37.80
C GLN A 25 22.45 -12.38 38.11
N PHE A 26 23.32 -12.08 37.15
CA PHE A 26 24.35 -11.05 37.28
C PHE A 26 23.78 -9.67 37.68
N TYR A 27 22.73 -9.20 37.00
CA TYR A 27 22.09 -7.93 37.39
C TYR A 27 21.46 -7.98 38.78
N CYS A 28 20.85 -9.10 39.17
CA CYS A 28 20.32 -9.29 40.53
C CYS A 28 21.42 -9.26 41.60
N THR A 29 22.53 -9.97 41.38
CA THR A 29 23.67 -10.00 42.31
C THR A 29 24.31 -8.62 42.45
N LEU A 30 24.49 -7.89 41.35
CA LEU A 30 25.02 -6.53 41.40
C LEU A 30 24.11 -5.58 42.17
N ALA A 31 22.80 -5.71 42.03
CA ALA A 31 21.83 -4.84 42.68
C ALA A 31 21.69 -5.09 44.19
N ARG A 32 21.84 -6.35 44.62
CA ARG A 32 21.39 -6.80 45.95
C ARG A 32 22.51 -7.11 46.95
N GLU A 33 23.79 -6.92 46.61
CA GLU A 33 24.97 -7.17 47.47
C GLU A 33 24.73 -8.25 48.52
N VAL A 34 24.93 -9.52 48.14
CA VAL A 34 24.84 -10.62 49.11
C VAL A 34 25.98 -10.44 50.11
N GLU A 35 25.69 -9.96 51.32
CA GLU A 35 26.57 -10.19 52.47
C GLU A 35 26.75 -11.70 52.60
N GLU A 36 28.01 -12.17 52.61
CA GLU A 36 28.43 -13.56 52.41
C GLU A 36 27.95 -14.58 53.48
N ASP A 37 27.05 -14.24 54.40
CA ASP A 37 26.67 -15.09 55.54
C ASP A 37 25.18 -15.51 55.56
N GLN A 38 24.61 -15.89 54.42
CA GLN A 38 23.45 -16.80 54.42
C GLN A 38 23.82 -18.10 53.71
N GLU A 39 24.24 -19.05 54.54
CA GLU A 39 24.30 -20.48 54.25
C GLU A 39 23.04 -20.87 53.44
N MET A 40 23.25 -21.09 52.14
CA MET A 40 22.19 -21.42 51.20
C MET A 40 21.65 -22.80 51.55
N GLY A 41 20.52 -22.83 52.25
CA GLY A 41 19.89 -24.05 52.73
C GLY A 41 19.76 -25.10 51.62
N SER A 42 20.43 -26.23 51.82
CA SER A 42 20.15 -27.46 51.08
C SER A 42 18.67 -27.77 51.23
N GLN A 43 17.91 -27.85 50.14
CA GLN A 43 16.56 -28.37 50.23
C GLN A 43 16.63 -29.86 50.54
N GLN A 44 16.36 -30.23 51.79
CA GLN A 44 15.86 -31.56 52.10
C GLN A 44 14.48 -31.70 51.46
N SER A 45 14.35 -32.64 50.53
CA SER A 45 13.06 -33.06 49.99
C SER A 45 12.22 -33.66 51.12
N THR A 46 11.26 -32.90 51.65
CA THR A 46 10.12 -33.49 52.33
C THR A 46 9.16 -34.00 51.28
N THR A 47 9.15 -35.32 51.08
CA THR A 47 8.16 -36.05 50.28
C THR A 47 6.74 -35.70 50.74
N SER A 48 6.01 -34.96 49.91
CA SER A 48 4.56 -34.87 49.99
C SER A 48 3.97 -35.69 48.84
N ASN A 49 3.41 -36.84 49.20
CA ASN A 49 2.51 -37.58 48.34
C ASN A 49 1.26 -36.71 48.11
N LEU A 50 0.99 -36.32 46.86
CA LEU A 50 -0.31 -36.44 46.15
C LEU A 50 -0.35 -35.60 44.85
N THR A 51 -0.84 -36.25 43.79
CA THR A 51 -1.16 -35.80 42.40
C THR A 51 -0.02 -35.49 41.40
N PRO A 52 0.21 -36.36 40.39
CA PRO A 52 1.04 -36.04 39.23
C PRO A 52 0.19 -35.30 38.19
N LEU A 53 0.54 -34.05 37.84
CA LEU A 53 0.21 -33.31 36.59
C LEU A 53 0.24 -31.78 36.72
N THR A 54 0.78 -31.21 37.81
CA THR A 54 1.20 -29.79 37.79
C THR A 54 2.71 -29.78 37.53
N PRO A 55 3.20 -29.29 36.36
CA PRO A 55 4.63 -29.07 36.22
C PRO A 55 5.09 -28.15 37.34
N GLU A 56 6.15 -28.53 38.05
CA GLU A 56 6.74 -27.71 39.11
C GLU A 56 6.94 -26.28 38.57
N ILE A 57 6.36 -25.31 39.26
CA ILE A 57 6.66 -23.91 38.99
C ILE A 57 8.11 -23.73 39.40
N ILE A 58 9.03 -23.78 38.44
CA ILE A 58 10.42 -23.36 38.61
C ILE A 58 10.37 -21.87 38.96
N LYS A 59 10.24 -21.55 40.24
CA LYS A 59 10.44 -20.20 40.75
C LYS A 59 11.91 -19.89 40.52
N GLY A 60 12.20 -18.99 39.58
CA GLY A 60 13.56 -18.50 39.38
C GLY A 60 14.15 -18.05 40.72
N ILE A 61 15.43 -18.38 40.93
CA ILE A 61 16.18 -18.20 42.19
C ILE A 61 16.13 -16.75 42.72
N TYR A 62 15.83 -15.77 41.86
CA TYR A 62 15.76 -14.36 42.22
C TYR A 62 14.40 -13.74 41.86
N SER A 63 13.84 -12.98 42.80
CA SER A 63 12.70 -12.07 42.55
C SER A 63 13.02 -11.10 41.41
N PRO A 64 12.03 -10.71 40.57
CA PRO A 64 12.24 -9.74 39.49
C PRO A 64 12.90 -8.44 39.97
N LEU A 65 13.76 -7.86 39.13
CA LEU A 65 14.41 -6.57 39.43
C LEU A 65 13.37 -5.43 39.47
N THR A 66 13.45 -4.57 40.48
CA THR A 66 12.77 -3.27 40.50
C THR A 66 13.56 -2.23 39.69
N ALA A 67 12.96 -1.05 39.45
CA ALA A 67 13.64 0.04 38.75
C ALA A 67 14.84 0.56 39.52
N GLU A 68 14.73 0.62 40.85
CA GLU A 68 15.79 1.05 41.76
C GLU A 68 16.94 0.05 41.76
N GLU A 69 16.64 -1.25 41.89
CA GLU A 69 17.62 -2.33 41.84
C GLU A 69 18.37 -2.34 40.49
N ARG A 70 17.62 -2.16 39.40
CA ARG A 70 18.20 -2.07 38.06
C ARG A 70 19.17 -0.90 37.95
N LEU A 71 18.81 0.26 38.48
CA LEU A 71 19.65 1.45 38.48
C LEU A 71 20.93 1.26 39.30
N ILE A 72 20.87 0.55 40.45
CA ILE A 72 22.04 0.21 41.26
C ILE A 72 23.03 -0.63 40.44
N ALA A 73 22.56 -1.71 39.82
CA ALA A 73 23.41 -2.57 39.00
C ALA A 73 23.99 -1.82 37.78
N GLU A 74 23.17 -1.02 37.09
CA GLU A 74 23.61 -0.19 35.97
C GLU A 74 24.64 0.86 36.38
N THR A 75 24.56 1.40 37.60
CA THR A 75 25.54 2.34 38.14
C THR A 75 26.90 1.67 38.35
N LYS A 76 26.92 0.45 38.90
CA LYS A 76 28.16 -0.34 39.06
C LYS A 76 28.79 -0.68 37.70
N VAL A 77 27.98 -1.02 36.71
CA VAL A 77 28.46 -1.25 35.34
C VAL A 77 29.04 0.03 34.72
N ARG A 78 28.40 1.20 34.94
CA ARG A 78 28.96 2.48 34.47
C ARG A 78 30.30 2.82 35.13
N GLN A 79 30.45 2.54 36.42
CA GLN A 79 31.71 2.73 37.15
C GLN A 79 32.84 1.86 36.61
N ALA A 80 32.53 0.65 36.13
CA ALA A 80 33.50 -0.24 35.49
C ALA A 80 33.92 0.20 34.06
N GLY A 81 33.23 1.18 33.47
CA GLY A 81 33.60 1.79 32.19
C GLY A 81 33.69 0.81 31.02
N GLU A 82 34.66 1.03 30.12
CA GLU A 82 34.86 0.22 28.93
C GLU A 82 35.39 -1.19 29.22
N ALA A 83 36.02 -1.40 30.38
CA ALA A 83 36.46 -2.72 30.83
C ALA A 83 35.25 -3.61 31.20
N GLY A 84 34.16 -3.00 31.68
CA GLY A 84 32.93 -3.69 32.05
C GLY A 84 33.11 -4.72 33.17
N LEU A 85 32.07 -5.51 33.41
CA LEU A 85 32.04 -6.52 34.46
C LEU A 85 31.72 -7.88 33.86
N MET A 86 32.48 -8.91 34.25
CA MET A 86 32.29 -10.28 33.77
C MET A 86 30.96 -10.86 34.29
N VAL A 87 30.22 -11.55 33.42
CA VAL A 87 29.00 -12.28 33.79
C VAL A 87 29.42 -13.68 34.24
N PRO A 88 29.27 -14.02 35.54
CA PRO A 88 29.71 -15.31 36.07
C PRO A 88 29.12 -16.50 35.30
N GLY A 89 29.95 -17.51 35.05
CA GLY A 89 29.55 -18.70 34.30
C GLY A 89 29.37 -18.48 32.79
N THR A 90 29.83 -17.35 32.24
CA THR A 90 29.90 -17.09 30.79
C THR A 90 31.27 -16.49 30.42
N THR A 91 31.56 -16.44 29.13
CA THR A 91 32.73 -15.72 28.59
C THR A 91 32.43 -14.27 28.21
N SER A 92 31.24 -13.77 28.56
CA SER A 92 30.76 -12.42 28.19
C SER A 92 30.89 -11.44 29.35
N ARG A 93 31.03 -10.16 29.02
CA ARG A 93 31.03 -9.05 29.98
C ARG A 93 29.96 -8.03 29.66
N VAL A 94 29.40 -7.39 30.68
CA VAL A 94 28.50 -6.25 30.52
C VAL A 94 29.30 -4.97 30.63
N ALA A 95 29.21 -4.09 29.63
CA ALA A 95 29.92 -2.82 29.61
C ALA A 95 28.97 -1.66 29.29
N PHE A 96 29.41 -0.45 29.61
CA PHE A 96 28.72 0.77 29.18
C PHE A 96 29.43 1.35 27.96
N SER A 97 28.76 1.26 26.81
CA SER A 97 29.23 1.84 25.55
C SER A 97 28.97 3.35 25.58
N GLN A 98 30.04 4.14 25.61
CA GLN A 98 29.98 5.60 25.63
C GLN A 98 29.34 6.17 24.35
N PRO A 99 28.87 7.44 24.38
CA PRO A 99 28.56 8.20 23.16
C PRO A 99 29.72 8.19 22.18
N ASN A 100 29.43 8.20 20.88
CA ASN A 100 30.43 8.23 19.82
C ASN A 100 29.98 9.12 18.65
N ALA A 101 30.78 9.21 17.58
CA ALA A 101 30.48 10.04 16.42
C ALA A 101 29.12 9.75 15.76
N ASN A 102 28.58 8.54 15.93
CA ASN A 102 27.30 8.11 15.35
C ASN A 102 26.14 8.13 16.38
N ARG A 103 26.39 8.42 17.66
CA ARG A 103 25.39 8.33 18.73
C ARG A 103 25.71 9.24 19.93
N SER A 104 24.82 10.17 20.25
CA SER A 104 24.98 11.15 21.33
C SER A 104 24.72 10.63 22.75
N TYR A 105 24.29 9.38 22.91
CA TYR A 105 23.94 8.75 24.18
C TYR A 105 24.73 7.46 24.41
N GLY A 106 24.91 7.07 25.67
CA GLY A 106 25.56 5.80 26.03
C GLY A 106 24.55 4.66 26.21
N LEU A 107 24.99 3.41 25.99
CA LEU A 107 24.13 2.22 26.07
C LEU A 107 24.81 1.07 26.81
N PHE A 108 24.03 0.28 27.53
CA PHE A 108 24.51 -0.98 28.13
C PHE A 108 24.58 -2.07 27.07
N VAL A 109 25.73 -2.76 27.02
CA VAL A 109 26.02 -3.77 26.01
C VAL A 109 26.56 -5.04 26.66
N LEU A 110 26.20 -6.19 26.09
CA LEU A 110 26.83 -7.47 26.35
C LEU A 110 27.93 -7.67 25.30
N VAL A 111 29.17 -7.86 25.74
CA VAL A 111 30.35 -8.06 24.89
C VAL A 111 30.83 -9.51 25.04
N PRO A 112 30.56 -10.38 24.05
CA PRO A 112 31.15 -11.71 23.99
C PRO A 112 32.63 -11.66 23.58
N THR A 113 33.42 -12.69 23.93
CA THR A 113 34.88 -12.72 23.67
C THR A 113 35.25 -12.59 22.18
N ASN A 114 34.45 -13.15 21.27
CA ASN A 114 34.77 -13.27 19.84
C ASN A 114 33.65 -12.73 18.92
N SER A 115 32.83 -11.79 19.39
CA SER A 115 31.70 -11.27 18.60
C SER A 115 31.49 -9.77 18.83
N LYS A 116 30.71 -9.16 17.93
CA LYS A 116 30.21 -7.79 18.13
C LYS A 116 29.34 -7.74 19.39
N TYR A 117 29.38 -6.61 20.07
CA TYR A 117 28.57 -6.39 21.26
C TYR A 117 27.07 -6.27 20.90
N ASN A 118 26.20 -6.74 21.79
CA ASN A 118 24.74 -6.64 21.65
C ASN A 118 24.17 -5.66 22.69
N PHE A 119 23.16 -4.87 22.31
CA PHE A 119 22.52 -3.94 23.25
C PHE A 119 21.60 -4.66 24.21
N ILE A 120 21.59 -4.25 25.48
CA ILE A 120 20.73 -4.85 26.51
C ILE A 120 19.42 -4.05 26.57
N CYS A 121 18.29 -4.74 26.53
CA CYS A 121 16.97 -4.13 26.66
C CYS A 121 16.81 -3.38 28.00
N SER A 122 16.16 -2.22 27.96
CA SER A 122 15.79 -1.38 29.11
C SER A 122 14.29 -1.09 29.16
N GLY A 123 13.47 -1.84 28.41
CA GLY A 123 12.03 -1.60 28.29
C GLY A 123 11.24 -1.79 29.60
N VAL A 124 11.68 -2.72 30.45
CA VAL A 124 11.25 -2.87 31.85
C VAL A 124 12.46 -3.29 32.69
N PRO A 125 12.50 -2.98 34.00
CA PRO A 125 13.70 -3.19 34.82
C PRO A 125 14.25 -4.63 34.85
N ASN A 126 13.36 -5.62 34.74
CA ASN A 126 13.72 -7.03 34.78
C ASN A 126 14.07 -7.64 33.41
N CYS A 127 13.98 -6.88 32.31
CA CYS A 127 14.37 -7.39 31.00
C CYS A 127 15.85 -7.15 30.74
N VAL A 128 16.59 -8.24 30.49
CA VAL A 128 18.02 -8.19 30.10
C VAL A 128 18.26 -8.74 28.70
N ARG A 129 17.19 -8.94 27.90
CA ARG A 129 17.30 -9.55 26.57
C ARG A 129 18.23 -8.73 25.68
N THR A 130 19.07 -9.41 24.91
CA THR A 130 20.03 -8.80 23.98
C THR A 130 19.72 -9.06 22.51
N ARG A 131 18.84 -10.01 22.21
CA ARG A 131 18.40 -10.32 20.84
C ARG A 131 17.40 -9.28 20.33
N SER A 132 17.60 -8.86 19.08
CA SER A 132 16.72 -7.92 18.36
C SER A 132 16.46 -6.62 19.15
N THR A 133 17.51 -6.10 19.77
CA THR A 133 17.48 -4.81 20.49
C THR A 133 17.95 -3.69 19.58
N HIS A 134 17.14 -2.64 19.45
CA HIS A 134 17.46 -1.50 18.59
C HIS A 134 18.31 -0.44 19.31
N VAL A 135 19.07 0.34 18.52
CA VAL A 135 19.99 1.38 19.01
C VAL A 135 19.25 2.70 19.23
N GLN A 136 18.48 2.80 20.31
CA GLN A 136 17.77 4.02 20.75
C GLN A 136 18.20 4.41 22.17
N PRO A 137 17.95 5.65 22.66
CA PRO A 137 18.35 6.07 24.01
C PRO A 137 17.85 5.15 25.13
N ALA A 138 16.68 4.54 24.93
CA ALA A 138 16.15 3.45 25.74
C ALA A 138 15.99 2.20 24.85
N PRO A 139 17.01 1.33 24.76
CA PRO A 139 16.97 0.16 23.88
C PRO A 139 15.85 -0.79 24.32
N LYS A 140 14.97 -1.18 23.40
CA LYS A 140 13.89 -2.13 23.68
C LYS A 140 14.08 -3.38 22.84
N CYS A 141 13.89 -4.55 23.43
CA CYS A 141 13.73 -5.78 22.67
C CYS A 141 12.35 -5.81 22.01
N HIS A 142 12.17 -6.71 21.06
CA HIS A 142 10.93 -6.87 20.31
C HIS A 142 9.66 -6.98 21.17
N ILE A 143 9.72 -7.67 22.32
CA ILE A 143 8.58 -7.78 23.26
C ILE A 143 8.19 -6.42 23.88
N HIS A 144 9.18 -5.59 24.22
CA HIS A 144 8.93 -4.31 24.92
C HIS A 144 8.69 -3.13 23.99
N LYS A 145 8.87 -3.31 22.67
CA LYS A 145 8.55 -2.30 21.65
C LYS A 145 7.04 -2.07 21.53
N GLY A 146 6.23 -3.07 21.89
CA GLY A 146 4.78 -3.02 21.73
C GLY A 146 4.35 -3.35 20.29
N PRO A 147 3.03 -3.35 20.02
CA PRO A 147 2.50 -3.68 18.70
C PRO A 147 3.00 -2.69 17.64
N THR A 148 3.51 -3.22 16.54
CA THR A 148 3.89 -2.47 15.34
C THR A 148 2.74 -2.52 14.33
N ILE A 149 2.53 -1.45 13.58
CA ILE A 149 1.58 -1.43 12.47
C ILE A 149 2.32 -1.86 11.21
N GLY A 150 1.77 -2.84 10.50
CA GLY A 150 2.21 -3.25 9.18
C GLY A 150 1.07 -3.17 8.19
N PHE A 151 1.42 -3.18 6.91
CA PHE A 151 0.45 -3.23 5.82
C PHE A 151 0.72 -4.46 4.95
N VAL A 152 -0.33 -5.01 4.37
CA VAL A 152 -0.23 -6.15 3.45
C VAL A 152 -1.07 -5.89 2.22
N LEU A 153 -0.53 -6.27 1.07
CA LEU A 153 -1.21 -6.33 -0.21
C LEU A 153 -1.28 -7.79 -0.66
N ALA A 154 -2.50 -8.29 -0.84
CA ALA A 154 -2.77 -9.64 -1.33
C ALA A 154 -3.57 -9.59 -2.63
N GLN A 155 -3.46 -10.67 -3.41
CA GLN A 155 -4.23 -10.85 -4.63
C GLN A 155 -4.92 -12.22 -4.58
N PHE A 156 -6.23 -12.21 -4.86
CA PHE A 156 -7.06 -13.39 -4.88
C PHE A 156 -7.65 -13.62 -6.27
N THR A 157 -8.00 -14.87 -6.53
CA THR A 157 -8.71 -15.31 -7.72
C THR A 157 -9.82 -16.29 -7.37
N ASP A 158 -10.63 -16.63 -8.36
CA ASP A 158 -11.60 -17.72 -8.28
C ASP A 158 -10.97 -19.00 -8.84
N GLY A 159 -10.48 -19.85 -7.94
CA GLY A 159 -9.84 -21.12 -8.30
C GLY A 159 -10.79 -22.12 -9.00
N ALA A 160 -12.10 -21.92 -8.89
CA ALA A 160 -13.11 -22.72 -9.60
C ALA A 160 -13.36 -22.20 -11.04
N ASN A 161 -13.09 -20.92 -11.31
CA ASN A 161 -13.27 -20.33 -12.62
C ASN A 161 -12.07 -20.64 -13.53
N LYS A 162 -12.26 -21.51 -14.52
CA LYS A 162 -11.23 -21.85 -15.50
C LYS A 162 -11.34 -21.07 -16.81
N LYS A 163 -12.42 -20.32 -17.00
CA LYS A 163 -12.69 -19.58 -18.25
C LYS A 163 -12.20 -18.14 -18.18
N ASN A 164 -12.33 -17.52 -17.02
CA ASN A 164 -11.99 -16.13 -16.79
C ASN A 164 -10.95 -16.03 -15.66
N ASN A 165 -10.03 -15.08 -15.80
CA ASN A 165 -9.14 -14.71 -14.72
C ASN A 165 -9.84 -13.67 -13.82
N VAL A 166 -10.33 -14.13 -12.68
CA VAL A 166 -10.95 -13.26 -11.67
C VAL A 166 -9.85 -12.66 -10.80
N ILE A 167 -9.83 -11.34 -10.64
CA ILE A 167 -8.79 -10.62 -9.89
C ILE A 167 -9.44 -9.78 -8.80
N LEU A 168 -9.02 -10.03 -7.57
CA LEU A 168 -9.33 -9.20 -6.41
C LEU A 168 -8.04 -8.80 -5.70
N HIS A 169 -7.76 -7.51 -5.66
CA HIS A 169 -6.68 -6.94 -4.86
C HIS A 169 -7.21 -6.47 -3.51
N VAL A 170 -6.50 -6.82 -2.44
CA VAL A 170 -6.85 -6.45 -1.07
C VAL A 170 -5.65 -5.80 -0.39
N ILE A 171 -5.89 -4.67 0.26
CA ILE A 171 -4.93 -4.04 1.18
C ILE A 171 -5.52 -3.98 2.58
N VAL A 172 -4.73 -4.22 3.62
CA VAL A 172 -5.11 -3.96 5.02
C VAL A 172 -3.92 -3.46 5.83
N SER A 173 -4.20 -2.63 6.82
CA SER A 173 -3.32 -2.38 7.96
C SER A 173 -3.60 -3.38 9.07
N PHE A 174 -2.57 -3.91 9.73
CA PHE A 174 -2.70 -4.85 10.83
C PHE A 174 -1.61 -4.60 11.88
N THR A 175 -1.88 -5.01 13.12
CA THR A 175 -0.89 -4.93 14.20
C THR A 175 -0.17 -6.26 14.36
N TYR A 176 1.13 -6.23 14.64
CA TYR A 176 1.94 -7.43 14.90
C TYR A 176 3.08 -7.15 15.87
N VAL A 177 3.64 -8.20 16.47
CA VAL A 177 4.86 -8.10 17.28
C VAL A 177 6.07 -8.24 16.36
N ASP A 178 6.95 -7.23 16.41
CA ASP A 178 8.16 -7.21 15.59
C ASP A 178 9.03 -8.46 15.83
N GLY A 179 9.63 -9.03 14.79
CA GLY A 179 10.39 -10.29 14.88
C GLY A 179 9.58 -11.59 15.02
N ASP A 180 8.26 -11.54 15.28
CA ASP A 180 7.40 -12.72 15.24
C ASP A 180 6.72 -12.86 13.87
N VAL A 181 7.37 -13.63 12.98
CA VAL A 181 6.89 -13.84 11.61
C VAL A 181 5.54 -14.56 11.58
N LYS A 182 5.31 -15.51 12.50
CA LYS A 182 4.06 -16.29 12.52
C LYS A 182 2.89 -15.41 12.96
N ASP A 183 3.09 -14.58 13.99
CA ASP A 183 2.10 -13.60 14.43
C ASP A 183 1.79 -12.60 13.30
N LYS A 184 2.81 -12.07 12.63
CA LYS A 184 2.66 -11.16 11.49
C LYS A 184 1.78 -11.77 10.39
N GLU A 185 2.09 -12.99 9.97
CA GLU A 185 1.34 -13.70 8.91
C GLU A 185 -0.09 -14.03 9.33
N PHE A 186 -0.28 -14.48 10.56
CA PHE A 186 -1.58 -14.80 11.12
C PHE A 186 -2.48 -13.57 11.20
N ASN A 187 -2.00 -12.48 11.82
CA ASN A 187 -2.76 -11.25 12.01
C ASN A 187 -3.12 -10.59 10.67
N ALA A 188 -2.18 -10.58 9.72
CA ALA A 188 -2.45 -10.12 8.36
C ALA A 188 -3.57 -10.93 7.68
N THR A 189 -3.50 -12.26 7.76
CA THR A 189 -4.48 -13.15 7.12
C THR A 189 -5.87 -13.00 7.75
N GLN A 190 -5.96 -12.97 9.07
CA GLN A 190 -7.22 -12.74 9.78
C GLN A 190 -7.84 -11.38 9.39
N THR A 191 -7.02 -10.33 9.38
CA THR A 191 -7.49 -8.98 9.04
C THR A 191 -8.02 -8.90 7.61
N ILE A 192 -7.34 -9.53 6.64
CA ILE A 192 -7.80 -9.64 5.25
C ILE A 192 -9.17 -10.33 5.20
N MET A 193 -9.31 -11.48 5.85
CA MET A 193 -10.55 -12.26 5.79
C MET A 193 -11.72 -11.48 6.39
N ASP A 194 -11.51 -10.85 7.55
CA ASP A 194 -12.56 -10.11 8.26
C ASP A 194 -13.00 -8.85 7.52
N HIS A 195 -12.06 -8.12 6.91
CA HIS A 195 -12.34 -6.81 6.31
C HIS A 195 -12.70 -6.86 4.83
N HIS A 196 -12.21 -7.86 4.08
CA HIS A 196 -12.30 -7.87 2.61
C HIS A 196 -12.94 -9.12 2.00
N VAL A 197 -13.16 -10.18 2.80
CA VAL A 197 -13.75 -11.43 2.29
C VAL A 197 -15.09 -11.77 2.95
N ASN A 198 -15.20 -11.68 4.27
CA ASN A 198 -16.31 -12.30 5.00
C ASN A 198 -17.59 -11.45 5.03
N LYS A 199 -17.51 -10.12 4.87
CA LYS A 199 -18.70 -9.24 4.90
C LYS A 199 -19.51 -9.31 3.61
N SER A 200 -20.83 -9.32 3.74
CA SER A 200 -21.80 -9.57 2.66
C SER A 200 -21.82 -8.55 1.52
N HIS A 201 -21.37 -7.32 1.77
CA HIS A 201 -21.34 -6.22 0.80
C HIS A 201 -19.99 -6.07 0.07
N LEU A 202 -19.03 -6.95 0.37
CA LEU A 202 -17.69 -6.87 -0.22
C LEU A 202 -17.66 -7.54 -1.60
N PRO A 203 -16.71 -7.13 -2.47
CA PRO A 203 -16.69 -7.55 -3.86
C PRO A 203 -16.73 -9.08 -4.06
N TRP A 204 -16.01 -9.84 -3.24
CA TRP A 204 -16.01 -11.31 -3.33
C TRP A 204 -17.39 -11.92 -3.04
N LYS A 205 -18.11 -11.44 -2.02
CA LYS A 205 -19.44 -11.95 -1.68
C LYS A 205 -20.48 -11.57 -2.71
N LEU A 206 -20.37 -10.38 -3.30
CA LEU A 206 -21.23 -9.96 -4.41
C LEU A 206 -21.01 -10.86 -5.64
N TYR A 207 -19.76 -11.06 -6.04
CA TYR A 207 -19.39 -11.97 -7.14
C TYR A 207 -19.88 -13.40 -6.90
N SER A 208 -19.77 -13.90 -5.66
CA SER A 208 -20.24 -15.25 -5.30
C SER A 208 -21.75 -15.40 -5.50
N LYS A 209 -22.53 -14.42 -5.03
CA LYS A 209 -23.99 -14.40 -5.22
C LYS A 209 -24.39 -14.30 -6.70
N GLU A 210 -23.67 -13.50 -7.48
CA GLU A 210 -23.90 -13.39 -8.92
C GLU A 210 -23.62 -14.71 -9.65
N CYS A 211 -22.58 -15.44 -9.24
CA CYS A 211 -22.29 -16.76 -9.80
C CYS A 211 -23.38 -17.78 -9.46
N GLU A 212 -23.82 -17.82 -8.20
CA GLU A 212 -24.91 -18.69 -7.75
C GLU A 212 -26.22 -18.38 -8.49
N ALA A 213 -26.60 -17.10 -8.59
CA ALA A 213 -27.79 -16.66 -9.31
C ALA A 213 -27.74 -16.99 -10.81
N ALA A 214 -26.54 -17.01 -11.39
CA ALA A 214 -26.32 -17.38 -12.80
C ALA A 214 -26.12 -18.89 -13.02
N GLY A 215 -26.29 -19.74 -11.99
CA GLY A 215 -26.10 -21.19 -12.08
C GLY A 215 -24.65 -21.61 -12.41
N ARG A 216 -23.67 -20.77 -12.11
CA ARG A 216 -22.24 -21.05 -12.33
C ARG A 216 -21.66 -21.87 -11.18
N PRO A 217 -20.52 -22.57 -11.38
CA PRO A 217 -19.84 -23.26 -10.29
C PRO A 217 -19.61 -22.34 -9.10
N THR A 218 -19.78 -22.86 -7.89
CA THR A 218 -19.53 -22.11 -6.66
C THR A 218 -18.09 -21.60 -6.64
N PRO A 219 -17.88 -20.27 -6.54
CA PRO A 219 -16.54 -19.71 -6.53
C PRO A 219 -15.69 -20.23 -5.38
N LYS A 220 -14.40 -20.46 -5.67
CA LYS A 220 -13.41 -20.86 -4.67
C LYS A 220 -12.39 -19.75 -4.51
N LEU A 221 -12.43 -19.01 -3.40
CA LEU A 221 -11.44 -17.99 -3.11
C LEU A 221 -10.07 -18.65 -2.97
N LEU A 222 -9.14 -18.25 -3.83
CA LEU A 222 -7.77 -18.73 -3.80
C LEU A 222 -6.83 -17.53 -3.75
N GLU A 223 -5.98 -17.47 -2.74
CA GLU A 223 -4.92 -16.48 -2.70
C GLU A 223 -3.77 -16.88 -3.61
N LEU A 224 -3.21 -15.91 -4.33
CA LEU A 224 -1.99 -16.10 -5.09
C LEU A 224 -0.80 -15.78 -4.16
N GLU A 225 -0.24 -16.81 -3.51
CA GLU A 225 0.80 -16.66 -2.49
C GLU A 225 2.00 -15.82 -2.96
N GLY A 226 2.47 -16.04 -4.20
CA GLY A 226 3.56 -15.26 -4.80
C GLY A 226 3.24 -13.78 -5.06
N ARG A 227 2.01 -13.34 -4.78
CA ARG A 227 1.53 -11.96 -4.95
C ARG A 227 1.30 -11.26 -3.60
N ARG A 228 1.39 -11.96 -2.46
CA ARG A 228 1.35 -11.33 -1.14
C ARG A 228 2.62 -10.53 -0.89
N ARG A 229 2.48 -9.27 -0.46
CA ARG A 229 3.60 -8.40 -0.09
C ARG A 229 3.29 -7.65 1.21
N TYR A 230 4.28 -7.57 2.10
CA TYR A 230 4.20 -6.82 3.35
C TYR A 230 4.96 -5.50 3.23
N PHE A 231 4.44 -4.47 3.87
CA PHE A 231 4.99 -3.12 3.87
C PHE A 231 5.01 -2.57 5.30
N GLU A 232 6.00 -1.75 5.58
CA GLU A 232 6.09 -0.97 6.82
C GLU A 232 5.51 0.44 6.65
N ASP A 233 5.42 0.90 5.39
CA ASP A 233 4.97 2.23 5.00
C ASP A 233 3.71 2.15 4.13
N GLU A 234 2.72 2.99 4.45
CA GLU A 234 1.44 3.03 3.74
C GLU A 234 1.58 3.62 2.33
N ASP A 235 2.42 4.64 2.16
CA ASP A 235 2.59 5.30 0.87
C ASP A 235 3.23 4.34 -0.15
N GLU A 236 4.23 3.56 0.27
CA GLU A 236 4.84 2.50 -0.55
C GLU A 236 3.83 1.40 -0.92
N LEU A 237 2.98 0.96 0.02
CA LEU A 237 1.89 0.04 -0.26
C LEU A 237 0.96 0.61 -1.34
N MET A 238 0.55 1.87 -1.19
CA MET A 238 -0.41 2.52 -2.09
C MET A 238 0.15 2.68 -3.52
N LYS A 239 1.45 2.96 -3.67
CA LYS A 239 2.13 2.99 -4.97
C LYS A 239 2.05 1.64 -5.68
N VAL A 240 2.41 0.56 -4.99
CA VAL A 240 2.36 -0.81 -5.55
C VAL A 240 0.91 -1.24 -5.82
N TYR A 241 -0.02 -0.90 -4.94
CA TYR A 241 -1.44 -1.20 -5.12
C TYR A 241 -2.01 -0.52 -6.37
N ALA A 242 -1.78 0.78 -6.55
CA ALA A 242 -2.23 1.53 -7.72
C ALA A 242 -1.60 0.99 -9.02
N ALA A 243 -0.32 0.62 -9.00
CA ALA A 243 0.35 -0.04 -10.12
C ALA A 243 -0.31 -1.37 -10.53
N ARG A 244 -0.65 -2.24 -9.55
CA ARG A 244 -1.37 -3.50 -9.80
C ARG A 244 -2.75 -3.28 -10.37
N GLN A 245 -3.52 -2.39 -9.76
CA GLN A 245 -4.87 -2.08 -10.24
C GLN A 245 -4.84 -1.51 -11.66
N THR A 246 -3.90 -0.62 -11.95
CA THR A 246 -3.74 -0.02 -13.28
C THR A 246 -3.28 -1.05 -14.31
N THR A 247 -2.36 -1.94 -13.96
CA THR A 247 -1.93 -3.04 -14.85
C THR A 247 -3.10 -3.96 -15.18
N THR A 248 -3.90 -4.36 -14.18
CA THR A 248 -5.14 -5.13 -14.42
C THR A 248 -6.10 -4.39 -15.33
N LEU A 249 -6.26 -3.08 -15.15
CA LEU A 249 -7.11 -2.26 -16.01
C LEU A 249 -6.62 -2.25 -17.46
N LEU A 250 -5.31 -2.14 -17.69
CA LEU A 250 -4.71 -2.23 -19.02
C LEU A 250 -4.91 -3.61 -19.64
N GLN A 251 -4.74 -4.70 -18.87
CA GLN A 251 -5.01 -6.04 -19.37
C GLN A 251 -6.50 -6.23 -19.71
N MET A 252 -7.42 -5.63 -18.96
CA MET A 252 -8.85 -5.65 -19.29
C MET A 252 -9.17 -4.93 -20.61
N LEU A 253 -8.36 -3.95 -21.03
CA LEU A 253 -8.52 -3.27 -22.31
C LEU A 253 -8.13 -4.13 -23.52
N LEU A 254 -7.33 -5.17 -23.33
CA LEU A 254 -6.96 -6.13 -24.40
C LEU A 254 -8.10 -7.08 -24.82
N TYR A 255 -9.35 -6.72 -24.53
CA TYR A 255 -10.52 -7.52 -24.82
C TYR A 255 -10.78 -7.61 -26.34
N PRO A 256 -11.06 -8.80 -26.93
CA PRO A 256 -10.79 -10.17 -26.51
C PRO A 256 -9.59 -10.76 -27.28
N ASP A 257 -8.56 -9.96 -27.58
CA ASP A 257 -7.34 -10.43 -28.25
C ASP A 257 -6.63 -11.55 -27.45
N THR A 258 -7.05 -11.75 -26.20
CA THR A 258 -6.69 -12.87 -25.33
C THR A 258 -7.80 -13.91 -25.21
N THR A 259 -7.43 -15.19 -25.18
CA THR A 259 -8.35 -16.33 -24.95
C THR A 259 -9.01 -16.35 -23.57
N ILE A 260 -8.52 -15.57 -22.60
CA ILE A 260 -9.01 -15.54 -21.21
C ILE A 260 -9.48 -14.12 -20.87
N LYS A 261 -10.76 -13.97 -20.53
CA LYS A 261 -11.31 -12.69 -20.07
C LYS A 261 -10.87 -12.39 -18.64
N ILE A 262 -10.51 -11.14 -18.37
CA ILE A 262 -10.22 -10.66 -17.01
C ILE A 262 -11.50 -10.08 -16.38
N ILE A 263 -11.77 -10.48 -15.14
CA ILE A 263 -12.84 -9.93 -14.31
C ILE A 263 -12.20 -9.29 -13.09
N CYS A 264 -12.14 -7.96 -13.04
CA CYS A 264 -11.66 -7.25 -11.87
C CYS A 264 -12.82 -7.02 -10.89
N LEU A 265 -12.68 -7.49 -9.66
CA LEU A 265 -13.68 -7.28 -8.61
C LEU A 265 -13.52 -5.91 -7.92
N ASN A 266 -12.35 -5.28 -8.03
CA ASN A 266 -12.17 -3.90 -7.57
C ASN A 266 -12.75 -2.94 -8.62
N VAL A 267 -13.88 -2.31 -8.28
CA VAL A 267 -14.56 -1.35 -9.16
C VAL A 267 -13.79 -0.02 -9.23
N GLY A 268 -13.34 0.50 -8.08
CA GLY A 268 -12.48 1.68 -8.01
C GLY A 268 -11.03 1.33 -8.28
N ILE A 269 -10.45 1.93 -9.32
CA ILE A 269 -9.05 1.75 -9.72
C ILE A 269 -8.29 3.04 -9.46
N ASN A 270 -7.33 3.00 -8.55
CA ASN A 270 -6.45 4.12 -8.28
C ASN A 270 -5.39 4.22 -9.38
N PHE A 271 -5.18 5.43 -9.89
CA PHE A 271 -4.09 5.71 -10.82
C PHE A 271 -2.77 5.86 -10.07
N PRO A 272 -1.64 5.49 -10.70
CA PRO A 272 -0.35 5.43 -10.02
C PRO A 272 0.24 6.81 -9.73
N ASN A 273 -0.19 7.87 -10.42
CA ASN A 273 0.15 9.28 -10.20
C ASN A 273 1.54 9.53 -9.58
N GLY A 274 2.59 9.32 -10.38
CA GLY A 274 3.99 9.47 -9.96
C GLY A 274 4.66 8.15 -9.56
N ALA A 275 3.92 7.07 -9.33
CA ALA A 275 4.44 5.73 -9.06
C ALA A 275 4.77 4.93 -10.35
N TYR A 276 5.21 5.60 -11.42
CA TYR A 276 5.35 4.98 -12.75
C TYR A 276 6.40 3.86 -12.79
N LYS A 277 7.44 3.93 -11.97
CA LYS A 277 8.40 2.84 -11.81
C LYS A 277 7.72 1.53 -11.41
N TYR A 278 6.86 1.57 -10.38
CA TYR A 278 6.12 0.39 -9.92
C TYR A 278 5.13 -0.11 -10.98
N LEU A 279 4.55 0.79 -11.78
CA LEU A 279 3.70 0.39 -12.90
C LEU A 279 4.50 -0.38 -13.96
N VAL A 280 5.67 0.12 -14.37
CA VAL A 280 6.53 -0.57 -15.35
C VAL A 280 6.94 -1.94 -14.84
N GLU A 281 7.42 -2.04 -13.60
CA GLU A 281 7.77 -3.33 -12.98
C GLU A 281 6.59 -4.31 -12.98
N GLU A 282 5.38 -3.82 -12.72
CA GLU A 282 4.18 -4.65 -12.69
C GLU A 282 3.71 -5.06 -14.09
N MET A 283 3.80 -4.18 -15.09
CA MET A 283 3.54 -4.51 -16.49
C MET A 283 4.53 -5.55 -17.01
N ASP A 284 5.81 -5.45 -16.62
CA ASP A 284 6.86 -6.39 -16.96
C ASP A 284 6.56 -7.80 -16.45
N LEU A 285 6.05 -7.93 -15.22
CA LEU A 285 5.63 -9.21 -14.65
C LEU A 285 4.52 -9.89 -15.46
N TYR A 286 3.68 -9.12 -16.15
CA TYR A 286 2.61 -9.62 -17.00
C TYR A 286 2.97 -9.65 -18.49
N GLY A 287 4.23 -9.34 -18.84
CA GLY A 287 4.67 -9.27 -20.23
C GLY A 287 3.86 -8.27 -21.05
N LEU A 288 3.39 -7.17 -20.43
CA LEU A 288 2.59 -6.13 -21.05
C LEU A 288 3.47 -4.95 -21.47
N GLU A 289 3.18 -4.34 -22.61
CA GLU A 289 3.84 -3.14 -23.12
C GLU A 289 2.82 -2.08 -23.49
N LEU A 290 3.15 -0.82 -23.19
CA LEU A 290 2.45 0.37 -23.67
C LEU A 290 3.50 1.29 -24.30
N LYS A 291 3.38 1.58 -25.60
CA LYS A 291 4.33 2.44 -26.32
C LYS A 291 3.65 3.25 -27.42
N ILE A 292 4.31 4.33 -27.83
CA ILE A 292 3.96 5.03 -29.06
C ILE A 292 4.39 4.14 -30.23
N HIS A 293 3.43 3.76 -31.08
CA HIS A 293 3.68 3.03 -32.31
C HIS A 293 4.04 4.02 -33.42
N ASP A 294 3.26 5.08 -33.59
CA ASP A 294 3.52 6.14 -34.58
C ASP A 294 3.01 7.51 -34.11
N LYS A 295 3.56 8.59 -34.69
CA LYS A 295 3.10 9.97 -34.51
C LYS A 295 2.40 10.42 -35.77
N LEU A 296 1.17 10.92 -35.61
CA LEU A 296 0.32 11.31 -36.72
C LEU A 296 0.45 12.81 -36.99
N SER A 297 0.41 13.20 -38.27
CA SER A 297 0.15 14.59 -38.63
C SER A 297 -1.34 14.92 -38.46
N GLU A 298 -1.69 16.19 -38.30
CA GLU A 298 -3.09 16.62 -38.24
C GLU A 298 -3.89 16.15 -39.47
N ALA A 299 -3.28 16.18 -40.65
CA ALA A 299 -3.90 15.71 -41.90
C ALA A 299 -4.13 14.19 -41.90
N ALA A 300 -3.14 13.41 -41.45
CA ALA A 300 -3.28 11.96 -41.33
C ALA A 300 -4.37 11.60 -40.31
N ALA A 301 -4.35 12.25 -39.13
CA ALA A 301 -5.37 12.07 -38.11
C ALA A 301 -6.76 12.42 -38.64
N ALA A 302 -6.91 13.53 -39.37
CA ALA A 302 -8.18 13.93 -39.97
C ALA A 302 -8.71 12.89 -40.98
N ALA A 303 -7.83 12.26 -41.76
CA ALA A 303 -8.19 11.26 -42.78
C ALA A 303 -8.60 9.89 -42.21
N ILE A 304 -8.31 9.58 -40.94
CA ILE A 304 -8.71 8.30 -40.32
C ILE A 304 -10.24 8.21 -40.26
N ASN A 305 -10.83 7.19 -40.87
CA ASN A 305 -12.26 6.89 -40.70
C ASN A 305 -12.43 5.88 -39.57
N LEU A 306 -12.67 6.38 -38.36
CA LEU A 306 -13.03 5.53 -37.21
C LEU A 306 -14.41 4.95 -37.43
N LYS A 307 -14.63 3.70 -37.01
CA LYS A 307 -15.99 3.15 -36.96
C LYS A 307 -16.82 3.91 -35.95
N GLU A 308 -18.14 3.86 -36.09
CA GLU A 308 -19.05 4.55 -35.16
C GLU A 308 -18.86 4.06 -33.72
N ASP A 309 -18.51 2.79 -33.54
CA ASP A 309 -18.33 2.15 -32.26
C ASP A 309 -16.91 2.26 -31.68
N GLU A 310 -15.99 2.90 -32.41
CA GLU A 310 -14.66 3.33 -31.99
C GLU A 310 -14.65 4.82 -31.61
N GLN A 311 -15.83 5.44 -31.44
CA GLN A 311 -15.99 6.85 -31.13
C GLN A 311 -16.85 7.05 -29.87
N ILE A 312 -16.59 8.14 -29.15
CA ILE A 312 -17.53 8.61 -28.12
C ILE A 312 -18.76 9.18 -28.84
N PRO A 313 -19.99 8.74 -28.53
CA PRO A 313 -21.20 9.17 -29.20
C PRO A 313 -21.64 10.55 -28.70
N PHE A 314 -20.90 11.58 -29.12
CA PHE A 314 -21.26 12.96 -28.82
C PHE A 314 -22.58 13.32 -29.49
N LEU A 315 -23.55 13.78 -28.68
CA LEU A 315 -24.80 14.37 -29.19
C LEU A 315 -24.51 15.70 -29.87
N LEU A 316 -23.57 16.46 -29.32
CA LEU A 316 -23.04 17.71 -29.87
C LEU A 316 -21.56 17.81 -29.52
N GLN A 317 -20.74 18.26 -30.47
CA GLN A 317 -19.36 18.64 -30.17
C GLN A 317 -19.29 20.10 -29.74
N ALA A 318 -18.31 20.42 -28.88
CA ALA A 318 -18.06 21.79 -28.47
C ALA A 318 -17.53 22.63 -29.64
N ASN A 319 -18.03 23.85 -29.77
CA ASN A 319 -17.46 24.83 -30.68
C ASN A 319 -16.13 25.34 -30.12
N THR A 320 -15.24 25.81 -30.99
CA THR A 320 -13.95 26.37 -30.56
C THR A 320 -14.17 27.55 -29.60
N GLY A 321 -13.54 27.49 -28.42
CA GLY A 321 -13.67 28.52 -27.38
C GLY A 321 -15.00 28.52 -26.61
N GLU A 322 -15.89 27.56 -26.86
CA GLU A 322 -17.15 27.43 -26.13
C GLU A 322 -16.90 27.11 -24.65
N ARG A 323 -17.65 27.74 -23.75
CA ARG A 323 -17.62 27.46 -22.30
C ARG A 323 -18.60 26.35 -21.95
N ILE A 324 -18.36 25.61 -20.85
CA ILE A 324 -19.26 24.54 -20.38
C ILE A 324 -20.72 25.01 -20.29
N GLY A 325 -20.97 26.19 -19.73
CA GLY A 325 -22.33 26.72 -19.57
C GLY A 325 -23.07 26.92 -20.91
N ALA A 326 -22.35 27.40 -21.93
CA ALA A 326 -22.90 27.58 -23.27
C ALA A 326 -23.18 26.22 -23.93
N LEU A 327 -22.22 25.30 -23.87
CA LEU A 327 -22.35 23.95 -24.40
C LEU A 327 -23.51 23.17 -23.78
N LEU A 328 -23.67 23.25 -22.44
CA LEU A 328 -24.78 22.61 -21.74
C LEU A 328 -26.13 23.24 -22.09
N SER A 329 -26.19 24.56 -22.27
CA SER A 329 -27.41 25.26 -22.68
C SER A 329 -27.82 24.83 -24.08
N ARG A 330 -26.86 24.82 -25.01
CA ARG A 330 -27.06 24.35 -26.39
C ARG A 330 -27.50 22.89 -26.43
N GLY A 331 -26.83 22.02 -25.67
CA GLY A 331 -27.23 20.61 -25.52
C GLY A 331 -28.65 20.42 -24.99
N LYS A 332 -29.13 21.26 -24.08
CA LYS A 332 -30.52 21.18 -23.59
C LYS A 332 -31.56 21.67 -24.59
N THR A 333 -31.18 22.61 -25.46
CA THR A 333 -32.09 23.18 -26.45
C THR A 333 -32.15 22.33 -27.72
N GLU A 334 -31.01 21.85 -28.20
CA GLU A 334 -30.89 21.11 -29.47
C GLU A 334 -31.13 19.60 -29.30
N THR A 335 -31.13 19.09 -28.07
CA THR A 335 -31.41 17.67 -27.80
C THR A 335 -32.64 17.51 -26.91
N THR A 336 -33.41 16.45 -27.16
CA THR A 336 -34.62 16.12 -26.37
C THR A 336 -34.31 15.32 -25.09
N VAL A 337 -33.03 15.07 -24.81
CA VAL A 337 -32.58 14.18 -23.73
C VAL A 337 -31.84 14.94 -22.62
N LYS A 338 -31.73 14.34 -21.45
CA LYS A 338 -30.90 14.90 -20.37
C LYS A 338 -29.43 14.75 -20.74
N VAL A 339 -28.69 15.84 -20.64
CA VAL A 339 -27.31 15.92 -21.13
C VAL A 339 -26.28 16.15 -20.01
N ALA A 340 -25.04 15.76 -20.29
CA ALA A 340 -23.84 16.10 -19.53
C ALA A 340 -22.73 16.54 -20.49
N ALA A 341 -21.90 17.50 -20.09
CA ALA A 341 -20.74 17.93 -20.87
C ALA A 341 -19.50 17.17 -20.41
N LEU A 342 -18.68 16.73 -21.36
CA LEU A 342 -17.33 16.23 -21.11
C LEU A 342 -16.31 17.34 -21.38
N TYR A 343 -15.27 17.42 -20.57
CA TYR A 343 -14.23 18.43 -20.71
C TYR A 343 -12.87 17.90 -20.25
N PHE A 344 -11.81 18.59 -20.68
CA PHE A 344 -10.51 18.50 -20.06
C PHE A 344 -10.24 19.74 -19.20
N VAL A 345 -9.59 19.57 -18.07
CA VAL A 345 -8.81 20.62 -17.41
C VAL A 345 -7.37 20.44 -17.85
N SER A 346 -6.78 21.49 -18.41
CA SER A 346 -5.48 21.40 -19.06
C SER A 346 -4.65 22.65 -18.83
N ASN A 347 -3.36 22.44 -18.57
CA ASN A 347 -2.29 23.40 -18.74
C ASN A 347 -1.03 22.65 -19.19
N PRO A 348 0.11 23.31 -19.45
CA PRO A 348 1.30 22.60 -19.93
C PRO A 348 1.74 21.43 -19.02
N TYR A 349 1.47 21.50 -17.71
CA TYR A 349 1.95 20.56 -16.69
C TYR A 349 0.93 19.54 -16.22
N ILE A 350 -0.37 19.74 -16.47
CA ILE A 350 -1.42 18.83 -16.02
C ILE A 350 -2.49 18.59 -17.08
N ILE A 351 -3.05 17.39 -17.03
CA ILE A 351 -4.24 17.00 -17.76
C ILE A 351 -5.20 16.28 -16.82
N TYR A 352 -6.49 16.61 -16.93
CA TYR A 352 -7.55 15.98 -16.16
C TYR A 352 -8.77 15.90 -17.05
N ALA A 353 -9.37 14.72 -17.17
CA ALA A 353 -10.66 14.57 -17.81
C ALA A 353 -11.77 14.62 -16.76
N GLY A 354 -12.91 15.22 -17.12
CA GLY A 354 -14.06 15.32 -16.23
C GLY A 354 -15.40 15.45 -16.96
N GLN A 355 -16.49 15.31 -16.20
CA GLN A 355 -17.86 15.59 -16.65
C GLN A 355 -18.56 16.67 -15.83
N ALA A 356 -19.52 17.35 -16.44
CA ALA A 356 -20.30 18.42 -15.82
C ALA A 356 -21.80 18.30 -16.11
N LEU A 357 -22.61 18.52 -15.08
CA LEU A 357 -24.07 18.72 -15.19
C LEU A 357 -24.47 20.20 -15.09
N SER A 358 -23.52 21.07 -14.72
CA SER A 358 -23.73 22.50 -14.54
C SER A 358 -22.49 23.28 -14.97
N GLN A 359 -22.63 24.60 -15.16
CA GLN A 359 -21.51 25.46 -15.51
C GLN A 359 -20.45 25.59 -14.40
N ALA A 360 -20.82 25.35 -13.15
CA ALA A 360 -19.93 25.45 -12.01
C ALA A 360 -19.20 24.13 -11.83
N VAL A 361 -17.97 24.06 -12.34
CA VAL A 361 -17.02 22.96 -12.10
C VAL A 361 -15.84 23.51 -11.31
N HIS A 362 -15.31 22.72 -10.36
CA HIS A 362 -14.14 23.09 -9.57
C HIS A 362 -14.23 24.51 -8.95
N GLY A 363 -15.35 24.83 -8.30
CA GLY A 363 -15.57 26.12 -7.64
C GLY A 363 -14.75 26.28 -6.35
N SER A 364 -14.55 27.51 -5.87
CA SER A 364 -13.74 27.81 -4.67
C SER A 364 -14.29 27.22 -3.36
N SER A 365 -15.59 26.88 -3.32
CA SER A 365 -16.24 26.14 -2.23
C SER A 365 -16.24 24.62 -2.45
N ALA A 366 -15.60 24.14 -3.51
CA ALA A 366 -15.55 22.72 -3.82
C ALA A 366 -14.71 21.97 -2.80
N ASN A 367 -14.99 20.66 -2.73
CA ASN A 367 -14.33 19.72 -1.86
C ASN A 367 -12.80 19.88 -1.94
N PRO A 368 -12.07 20.10 -0.83
CA PRO A 368 -10.61 20.22 -0.85
C PRO A 368 -9.90 18.96 -1.37
N THR A 369 -10.63 17.85 -1.52
CA THR A 369 -10.13 16.61 -2.13
C THR A 369 -10.28 16.56 -3.66
N ASP A 370 -10.87 17.58 -4.29
CA ASP A 370 -10.92 17.74 -5.74
C ASP A 370 -9.49 17.94 -6.29
N PRO A 371 -8.99 17.06 -7.19
CA PRO A 371 -7.62 17.14 -7.69
C PRO A 371 -7.28 18.46 -8.39
N VAL A 372 -8.26 19.08 -9.06
CA VAL A 372 -8.05 20.35 -9.77
C VAL A 372 -7.90 21.49 -8.77
N ILE A 373 -8.70 21.48 -7.70
CA ILE A 373 -8.59 22.46 -6.62
C ILE A 373 -7.30 22.28 -5.82
N GLU A 374 -6.94 21.04 -5.52
CA GLU A 374 -5.68 20.74 -4.84
C GLU A 374 -4.50 21.25 -5.66
N TYR A 375 -4.48 20.96 -6.96
CA TYR A 375 -3.46 21.49 -7.86
C TYR A 375 -3.46 23.01 -7.86
N LYS A 376 -4.63 23.67 -7.98
CA LYS A 376 -4.73 25.12 -7.93
C LYS A 376 -4.09 25.73 -6.66
N ASN A 377 -4.29 25.07 -5.53
CA ASN A 377 -3.83 25.55 -4.23
C ASN A 377 -2.35 25.23 -3.98
N LYS A 378 -1.80 24.18 -4.60
CA LYS A 378 -0.43 23.69 -4.38
C LYS A 378 0.51 23.93 -5.56
N LYS A 379 0.02 24.42 -6.70
CA LYS A 379 0.86 24.60 -7.90
C LYS A 379 2.00 25.59 -7.61
N PRO A 380 3.20 25.35 -8.17
CA PRO A 380 4.25 26.35 -8.20
C PRO A 380 3.76 27.67 -8.81
N SER A 381 4.29 28.80 -8.35
CA SER A 381 3.97 30.13 -8.90
C SER A 381 4.35 30.27 -10.39
N THR A 382 5.27 29.43 -10.87
CA THR A 382 5.69 29.35 -12.27
C THR A 382 4.69 28.63 -13.18
N HIS A 383 3.73 27.88 -12.62
CA HIS A 383 2.74 27.15 -13.40
C HIS A 383 1.58 28.09 -13.81
N PRO A 384 1.21 28.14 -15.10
CA PRO A 384 0.08 28.94 -15.54
C PRO A 384 -1.23 28.37 -14.98
N ASP A 385 -2.27 29.21 -14.94
CA ASP A 385 -3.60 28.75 -14.60
C ASP A 385 -4.11 27.71 -15.60
N TYR A 386 -4.87 26.75 -15.08
CA TYR A 386 -5.51 25.75 -15.90
C TYR A 386 -6.69 26.34 -16.68
N LYS A 387 -6.97 25.72 -17.83
CA LYS A 387 -8.15 26.01 -18.63
C LYS A 387 -9.08 24.81 -18.64
N ILE A 388 -10.36 25.10 -18.63
CA ILE A 388 -11.42 24.11 -18.84
C ILE A 388 -11.77 24.14 -20.32
N VAL A 389 -11.55 23.02 -21.01
CA VAL A 389 -11.71 22.84 -22.44
C VAL A 389 -12.86 21.86 -22.68
N PRO A 390 -14.07 22.34 -23.00
CA PRO A 390 -15.19 21.47 -23.32
C PRO A 390 -14.93 20.68 -24.60
N ILE A 391 -15.37 19.42 -24.61
CA ILE A 391 -15.16 18.49 -25.72
C ILE A 391 -16.48 18.28 -26.46
N GLY A 392 -17.54 18.02 -25.72
CA GLY A 392 -18.85 17.72 -26.27
C GLY A 392 -19.84 17.27 -25.22
N VAL A 393 -21.04 16.96 -25.67
CA VAL A 393 -22.18 16.57 -24.85
C VAL A 393 -22.53 15.12 -25.09
N VAL A 394 -22.83 14.40 -24.01
CA VAL A 394 -23.32 13.02 -24.01
C VAL A 394 -24.60 12.91 -23.19
N ARG A 395 -25.27 11.76 -23.29
CA ARG A 395 -26.41 11.45 -22.42
C ARG A 395 -25.98 11.46 -20.95
N LYS A 396 -26.81 12.06 -20.09
CA LYS A 396 -26.50 12.25 -18.66
C LYS A 396 -26.22 10.92 -17.95
N GLU A 397 -26.97 9.89 -18.28
CA GLU A 397 -26.88 8.55 -17.70
C GLU A 397 -25.57 7.83 -18.06
N GLU A 398 -24.96 8.16 -19.20
CA GLU A 398 -23.73 7.52 -19.67
C GLU A 398 -22.46 8.34 -19.37
N ARG A 399 -22.59 9.52 -18.75
CA ARG A 399 -21.47 10.45 -18.56
C ARG A 399 -20.24 9.83 -17.88
N TYR A 400 -20.43 8.95 -16.90
CA TYR A 400 -19.33 8.29 -16.19
C TYR A 400 -18.62 7.26 -17.06
N LYS A 401 -19.36 6.59 -17.96
CA LYS A 401 -18.78 5.69 -18.95
C LYS A 401 -17.87 6.48 -19.88
N TRP A 402 -18.33 7.61 -20.41
CA TRP A 402 -17.54 8.38 -21.37
C TRP A 402 -16.39 9.15 -20.70
N GLU A 403 -16.57 9.62 -19.47
CA GLU A 403 -15.52 10.17 -18.62
C GLU A 403 -14.41 9.14 -18.36
N PHE A 404 -14.75 7.88 -18.08
CA PHE A 404 -13.76 6.80 -17.93
C PHE A 404 -12.83 6.68 -19.15
N HIS A 405 -13.35 6.74 -20.38
CA HIS A 405 -12.53 6.61 -21.59
C HIS A 405 -11.57 7.80 -21.73
N LEU A 406 -12.02 9.01 -21.36
CA LEU A 406 -11.17 10.20 -21.35
C LEU A 406 -10.13 10.17 -20.22
N HIS A 407 -10.46 9.62 -19.04
CA HIS A 407 -9.48 9.36 -17.97
C HIS A 407 -8.35 8.46 -18.48
N MET A 408 -8.69 7.40 -19.22
CA MET A 408 -7.69 6.50 -19.81
C MET A 408 -6.83 7.20 -20.85
N CYS A 409 -7.40 8.06 -21.69
CA CYS A 409 -6.63 8.88 -22.63
C CYS A 409 -5.64 9.79 -21.90
N ALA A 410 -6.09 10.49 -20.85
CA ALA A 410 -5.25 11.36 -20.03
C ALA A 410 -4.13 10.59 -19.32
N LEU A 411 -4.43 9.42 -18.75
CA LEU A 411 -3.45 8.55 -18.12
C LEU A 411 -2.39 8.09 -19.13
N ILE A 412 -2.81 7.54 -20.28
CA ILE A 412 -1.88 7.06 -21.31
C ILE A 412 -0.99 8.19 -21.82
N ALA A 413 -1.56 9.38 -22.04
CA ALA A 413 -0.80 10.57 -22.41
C ALA A 413 0.28 10.94 -21.38
N SER A 414 -0.06 10.87 -20.11
CA SER A 414 0.88 11.11 -19.02
C SER A 414 1.96 10.02 -18.93
N LEU A 415 1.59 8.74 -19.09
CA LEU A 415 2.52 7.61 -19.00
C LEU A 415 3.54 7.59 -20.15
N LEU A 416 3.11 7.97 -21.35
CA LEU A 416 3.95 8.01 -22.54
C LEU A 416 4.68 9.35 -22.72
N HIS A 417 4.61 10.24 -21.72
CA HIS A 417 5.19 11.58 -21.78
C HIS A 417 4.83 12.29 -23.10
N MET A 418 3.55 12.31 -23.45
CA MET A 418 3.10 12.94 -24.68
C MET A 418 3.04 14.47 -24.51
N PRO A 419 3.27 15.26 -25.57
CA PRO A 419 3.02 16.70 -25.52
C PRO A 419 1.54 16.98 -25.20
N ASN A 420 1.27 18.14 -24.61
CA ASN A 420 -0.12 18.54 -24.38
C ASN A 420 -0.84 18.91 -25.69
N CYS A 421 -1.70 18.01 -26.16
CA CYS A 421 -2.51 18.21 -27.37
C CYS A 421 -3.86 18.89 -27.08
N ILE A 422 -4.16 19.22 -25.82
CA ILE A 422 -5.39 19.91 -25.43
C ILE A 422 -5.11 21.41 -25.37
N ASN A 423 -5.64 22.17 -26.34
CA ASN A 423 -5.35 23.60 -26.56
C ASN A 423 -3.87 23.93 -26.80
N PRO A 424 -3.16 23.25 -27.72
CA PRO A 424 -1.71 23.41 -27.90
C PRO A 424 -1.31 24.84 -28.30
N LYS A 425 -2.16 25.55 -29.04
CA LYS A 425 -1.92 26.94 -29.48
C LYS A 425 -1.82 27.94 -28.33
N GLU A 426 -2.34 27.59 -27.15
CA GLU A 426 -2.38 28.47 -25.99
C GLU A 426 -1.18 28.26 -25.05
N PHE A 427 -0.32 27.28 -25.33
CA PHE A 427 0.79 26.88 -24.49
C PHE A 427 2.09 26.91 -25.29
N THR A 428 3.02 27.77 -24.88
CA THR A 428 4.32 27.92 -25.54
C THR A 428 5.37 26.91 -25.05
N ALA A 429 5.11 26.25 -23.91
CA ALA A 429 6.03 25.29 -23.33
C ALA A 429 5.84 23.88 -23.93
N GLN A 430 6.93 23.28 -24.41
CA GLN A 430 6.99 21.84 -24.63
C GLN A 430 7.05 21.16 -23.26
N SER A 431 5.92 20.67 -22.79
CA SER A 431 5.83 19.93 -21.54
C SER A 431 4.89 18.75 -21.65
N HIS A 432 5.11 17.77 -20.77
CA HIS A 432 4.41 16.51 -20.73
C HIS A 432 3.44 16.53 -19.54
N PRO A 433 2.15 16.82 -19.77
CA PRO A 433 1.23 17.04 -18.67
C PRO A 433 1.01 15.76 -17.86
N LEU A 434 1.06 15.89 -16.53
CA LEU A 434 0.74 14.81 -15.61
C LEU A 434 -0.77 14.61 -15.54
N CYS A 435 -1.22 13.36 -15.61
CA CYS A 435 -2.60 13.02 -15.31
C CYS A 435 -2.86 13.21 -13.81
N ILE A 436 -3.78 14.10 -13.46
CA ILE A 436 -4.15 14.34 -12.05
C ILE A 436 -5.49 13.70 -11.66
N ASN A 437 -6.12 12.92 -12.55
CA ASN A 437 -7.22 12.05 -12.17
C ASN A 437 -6.69 11.04 -11.13
N ARG A 438 -7.36 10.92 -9.98
CA ARG A 438 -6.92 10.02 -8.89
C ARG A 438 -7.38 8.58 -9.08
N GLN A 439 -8.58 8.42 -9.61
CA GLN A 439 -9.29 7.15 -9.67
C GLN A 439 -10.14 7.10 -10.93
N THR A 440 -10.34 5.88 -11.43
CA THR A 440 -11.37 5.58 -12.42
C THR A 440 -12.22 4.38 -11.99
N ASN A 441 -13.21 4.02 -12.81
CA ASN A 441 -14.11 2.90 -12.53
C ASN A 441 -14.01 1.81 -13.61
N SER A 442 -13.52 0.63 -13.21
CA SER A 442 -13.32 -0.52 -14.11
C SER A 442 -14.63 -1.10 -14.66
N SER A 443 -15.79 -0.83 -14.05
CA SER A 443 -17.08 -1.34 -14.53
C SER A 443 -17.51 -0.76 -15.88
N PHE A 444 -16.86 0.32 -16.34
CA PHE A 444 -17.13 0.92 -17.64
C PHE A 444 -16.31 0.33 -18.79
N VAL A 445 -15.35 -0.55 -18.48
CA VAL A 445 -14.59 -1.29 -19.48
C VAL A 445 -15.50 -2.31 -20.17
N ASN A 446 -15.48 -2.29 -21.49
CA ASN A 446 -16.16 -3.26 -22.35
C ASN A 446 -15.31 -3.54 -23.59
N GLU A 447 -15.81 -4.40 -24.48
CA GLU A 447 -15.11 -4.86 -25.68
C GLU A 447 -14.73 -3.75 -26.67
N LYS A 448 -15.41 -2.60 -26.59
CA LYS A 448 -15.18 -1.45 -27.47
C LYS A 448 -14.27 -0.40 -26.82
N SER A 449 -13.98 -0.55 -25.53
CA SER A 449 -13.28 0.48 -24.76
C SER A 449 -11.90 0.81 -25.32
N TRP A 450 -11.11 -0.19 -25.72
CA TRP A 450 -9.81 0.08 -26.32
C TRP A 450 -9.92 0.79 -27.66
N GLY A 451 -10.80 0.34 -28.56
CA GLY A 451 -11.04 1.01 -29.84
C GLY A 451 -11.43 2.49 -29.68
N ILE A 452 -12.28 2.80 -28.70
CA ILE A 452 -12.69 4.17 -28.38
C ILE A 452 -11.52 5.01 -27.82
N ILE A 453 -10.74 4.44 -26.89
CA ILE A 453 -9.58 5.12 -26.30
C ILE A 453 -8.52 5.38 -27.38
N HIS A 454 -8.18 4.34 -28.15
CA HIS A 454 -7.21 4.38 -29.24
C HIS A 454 -7.62 5.36 -30.33
N GLY A 455 -8.87 5.30 -30.80
CA GLY A 455 -9.41 6.24 -31.78
C GLY A 455 -9.35 7.70 -31.29
N TYR A 456 -9.65 7.94 -30.00
CA TYR A 456 -9.51 9.27 -29.41
C TYR A 456 -8.05 9.74 -29.34
N LEU A 457 -7.12 8.87 -28.96
CA LEU A 457 -5.68 9.14 -28.97
C LEU A 457 -5.18 9.51 -30.37
N MET A 458 -5.56 8.75 -31.41
CA MET A 458 -5.18 9.05 -32.79
C MET A 458 -5.75 10.40 -33.25
N LYS A 459 -7.05 10.66 -33.01
CA LYS A 459 -7.73 11.87 -33.50
C LYS A 459 -7.40 13.14 -32.75
N LYS A 460 -7.15 13.06 -31.44
CA LYS A 460 -7.01 14.23 -30.56
C LYS A 460 -5.62 14.39 -29.98
N PHE A 461 -4.92 13.29 -29.72
CA PHE A 461 -3.53 13.32 -29.25
C PHE A 461 -2.51 13.12 -30.36
N LEU A 462 -2.97 12.83 -31.60
CA LEU A 462 -2.15 12.69 -32.80
C LEU A 462 -1.09 11.58 -32.67
N VAL A 463 -1.44 10.50 -31.98
CA VAL A 463 -0.55 9.35 -31.76
C VAL A 463 -1.29 8.05 -31.98
N ASP A 464 -0.59 7.11 -32.62
CA ASP A 464 -0.96 5.70 -32.63
C ASP A 464 -0.24 5.03 -31.45
N VAL A 465 -1.00 4.37 -30.58
CA VAL A 465 -0.50 3.76 -29.35
C VAL A 465 -0.68 2.26 -29.41
N TYR A 466 0.40 1.53 -29.15
CA TYR A 466 0.38 0.09 -28.96
C TYR A 466 0.19 -0.24 -27.48
N LEU A 467 -0.83 -1.05 -27.18
CA LEU A 467 -1.01 -1.74 -25.91
C LEU A 467 -1.15 -3.23 -26.22
N GLY A 468 -0.25 -4.06 -25.68
CA GLY A 468 -0.23 -5.48 -26.03
C GLY A 468 0.90 -6.25 -25.37
N PRO A 469 1.10 -7.52 -25.75
CA PRO A 469 2.21 -8.33 -25.25
C PRO A 469 3.56 -7.71 -25.63
N LYS A 470 4.54 -7.78 -24.73
CA LYS A 470 5.93 -7.44 -25.03
C LYS A 470 6.42 -8.31 -26.18
N THR A 471 6.74 -7.68 -27.31
CA THR A 471 7.40 -8.36 -28.41
C THR A 471 8.83 -8.68 -28.00
N SER A 472 9.18 -9.96 -27.90
CA SER A 472 10.56 -10.42 -27.67
C SER A 472 11.43 -10.03 -28.86
N GLY A 473 12.02 -8.83 -28.82
CA GLY A 473 12.83 -8.30 -29.90
C GLY A 473 13.35 -6.89 -29.61
N GLN A 474 14.35 -6.81 -28.73
CA GLN A 474 15.47 -5.85 -28.68
C GLN A 474 16.10 -5.97 -27.29
N GLN A 475 16.93 -7.01 -27.12
CA GLN A 475 18.05 -6.96 -26.17
C GLN A 475 19.26 -6.38 -26.91
#